data_AF-A0A2M6Z2J4-F1
#
_entry.id   AF-A0A2M6Z2J4-F1
#
_cell.length_a   1.000
_cell.length_b   1.000
_cell.length_c   1.000
_cell.angle_alpha   90.00
_cell.angle_beta   90.00
_cell.angle_gamma   90.00
#
_symmetry.space_group_name_H-M   'P 1'
#
loop_
_entity.id
_entity.type
_entity.pdbx_description
1 polymer ?
#
loop_
_entity_poly.entity_id
_entity_poly.type
_entity_poly.pdbx_seq_one_letter_code
_entity_poly.pdbx_strand_id
1 'polypeptide(L)'
;MDNHIHLIVVPEKEDSLAKGIGDTNKYYTRMVNFRENWRGYLWQGRFSSFPLDGKYLYAAIRYVERNPVRAGIVEKAEDYEFSSARAHVYKKKDRL
;
A
#
# COMPACT_ATOMS: atom_id res chain seq x y z
N MET A 1 5.66 -2.67 -7.26
CA MET A 1 4.43 -3.17 -6.60
C MET A 1 4.55 -4.66 -6.24
N ASP A 2 5.52 -5.37 -6.82
CA ASP A 2 5.97 -6.69 -6.37
C ASP A 2 6.84 -6.64 -5.09
N ASN A 3 7.50 -5.52 -4.81
CA ASN A 3 8.46 -5.38 -3.70
C ASN A 3 8.19 -4.22 -2.71
N HIS A 4 7.13 -3.43 -2.92
CA HIS A 4 6.74 -2.34 -2.03
C HIS A 4 5.26 -1.95 -2.22
N ILE A 5 4.71 -1.24 -1.23
CA ILE A 5 3.32 -0.73 -1.22
C ILE A 5 3.30 0.80 -1.10
N HIS A 6 2.24 1.42 -1.62
CA HIS A 6 1.93 2.84 -1.45
C HIS A 6 0.52 2.98 -0.90
N LEU A 7 0.34 3.83 0.12
CA LEU A 7 -0.95 4.03 0.79
C LEU A 7 -1.28 5.53 0.85
N ILE A 8 -2.55 5.87 0.61
CA ILE A 8 -3.11 7.20 0.89
C ILE A 8 -4.16 7.00 1.97
N VAL A 9 -3.89 7.50 3.17
CA VAL A 9 -4.68 7.22 4.36
C VAL A 9 -4.85 8.49 5.20
N VAL A 10 -5.95 8.55 5.94
CA VAL A 10 -6.19 9.56 6.96
C VAL A 10 -6.00 8.89 8.32
N PRO A 11 -4.97 9.24 9.11
CA PRO A 11 -4.80 8.67 10.43
C PRO A 11 -5.87 9.19 11.39
N GLU A 12 -6.37 8.31 12.26
CA GLU A 12 -7.33 8.69 13.31
C GLU A 12 -6.65 9.48 14.43
N LYS A 13 -5.42 9.11 14.78
CA LYS A 13 -4.58 9.73 15.83
C LYS A 13 -3.18 9.96 15.30
N GLU A 14 -2.44 10.85 15.97
CA GLU A 14 -1.06 11.21 15.60
C GLU A 14 -0.12 10.00 15.48
N ASP A 15 -0.32 8.98 16.31
CA ASP A 15 0.51 7.77 16.36
C ASP A 15 -0.05 6.59 15.55
N SER A 16 -1.21 6.74 14.89
CA SER A 16 -1.91 5.64 14.21
C SER A 16 -1.09 5.02 13.09
N LEU A 17 -0.37 5.82 12.28
CA LEU A 17 0.46 5.28 11.20
C LEU A 17 1.64 4.48 11.74
N ALA A 18 2.33 5.02 12.75
CA ALA A 18 3.48 4.38 13.34
C ALA A 18 3.14 3.02 13.96
N LYS A 19 2.04 2.96 14.71
CA LYS A 19 1.53 1.72 15.31
C LYS A 19 0.98 0.78 14.24
N GLY A 20 0.04 1.25 13.43
CA GLY A 20 -0.66 0.41 12.46
C GLY A 20 0.27 -0.20 11.41
N ILE A 21 1.12 0.61 10.77
CA ILE A 21 2.06 0.11 9.74
C ILE A 21 3.20 -0.66 10.41
N GLY A 22 3.73 -0.16 11.53
CA GLY A 22 4.83 -0.81 12.25
C GLY A 22 4.47 -2.22 12.72
N ASP A 23 3.31 -2.39 13.35
CA ASP A 23 2.84 -3.69 13.82
C ASP A 23 2.48 -4.63 12.66
N THR A 24 1.82 -4.13 11.61
CA THR A 24 1.56 -4.91 10.40
C THR A 24 2.85 -5.46 9.80
N ASN A 25 3.86 -4.60 9.63
CA ASN A 25 5.16 -4.98 9.08
C ASN A 25 5.87 -6.03 9.96
N LYS A 26 5.80 -5.87 11.29
CA LYS A 26 6.38 -6.80 12.28
C LYS A 26 5.70 -8.17 12.20
N TYR A 27 4.36 -8.20 12.23
CA TYR A 27 3.61 -9.46 12.18
C TYR A 27 3.77 -10.17 10.83
N TYR A 28 3.76 -9.43 9.73
CA TYR A 28 3.99 -9.99 8.40
C TYR A 28 5.40 -10.56 8.25
N THR A 29 6.43 -9.85 8.74
CA THR A 29 7.82 -10.36 8.76
C THR A 29 7.92 -11.66 9.56
N ARG A 30 7.30 -11.71 10.75
CA ARG A 30 7.29 -12.92 11.59
C ARG A 30 6.62 -14.09 10.88
N MET A 31 5.48 -13.84 10.24
CA MET A 31 4.74 -14.86 9.47
C MET A 31 5.59 -15.42 8.33
N VAL A 32 6.19 -14.56 7.50
CA VAL A 32 7.04 -14.99 6.38
C VAL A 32 8.28 -15.72 6.87
N ASN A 33 8.95 -15.21 7.92
CA ASN A 33 10.12 -15.88 8.50
C ASN A 33 9.80 -17.30 8.98
N PHE A 34 8.66 -17.52 9.62
CA PHE A 34 8.26 -18.88 10.00
C PHE A 34 7.89 -19.76 8.80
N ARG A 35 7.16 -19.22 7.83
CA ARG A 35 6.73 -19.96 6.64
C ARG A 35 7.93 -20.43 5.80
N GLU A 36 8.92 -19.56 5.63
CA GLU A 36 10.09 -19.81 4.77
C GLU A 36 11.32 -20.32 5.55
N ASN A 37 11.22 -20.48 6.87
CA ASN A 37 12.35 -20.76 7.77
C ASN A 37 13.51 -19.75 7.63
N TRP A 38 13.17 -18.47 7.49
CA TRP A 38 14.12 -17.36 7.39
C TRP A 38 14.35 -16.67 8.72
N ARG A 39 15.39 -15.82 8.77
CA ARG A 39 15.68 -14.93 9.89
C ARG A 39 16.09 -13.56 9.38
N GLY A 40 15.78 -12.52 10.17
CA GLY A 40 16.13 -11.14 9.86
C GLY A 40 14.93 -10.28 9.44
N TYR A 41 15.24 -9.18 8.77
CA TYR A 41 14.28 -8.16 8.34
C TYR A 41 13.74 -8.47 6.95
N LEU A 42 12.42 -8.39 6.77
CA LEU A 42 11.79 -8.52 5.46
C LEU A 42 11.66 -7.16 4.75
N TRP A 43 11.39 -6.10 5.52
CA TRP A 43 11.22 -4.75 5.00
C TRP A 43 12.55 -4.00 4.99
N GLN A 44 12.77 -3.18 3.95
CA GLN A 44 14.00 -2.39 3.78
C GLN A 44 14.23 -1.36 4.91
N GLY A 45 13.18 -0.98 5.64
CA GLY A 45 13.30 -0.06 6.78
C GLY A 45 11.95 0.40 7.32
N ARG A 46 11.96 1.56 7.99
CA ARG A 46 10.74 2.25 8.43
C ARG A 46 9.95 2.73 7.21
N PHE A 47 8.62 2.80 7.35
CA PHE A 47 7.79 3.45 6.34
C PHE A 47 8.16 4.94 6.22
N SER A 48 7.98 5.49 5.03
CA SER A 48 8.05 6.93 4.79
C SER A 48 6.63 7.48 4.70
N SER A 49 6.42 8.69 5.21
CA SER A 49 5.12 9.37 5.13
C SER A 49 5.33 10.85 4.84
N PHE A 50 4.42 11.41 4.04
CA PHE A 50 4.45 12.80 3.62
C PHE A 50 3.04 13.38 3.75
N PRO A 51 2.86 14.55 4.41
CA PRO A 51 1.58 15.23 4.44
C PRO A 51 1.07 15.51 3.02
N LEU A 52 -0.21 15.26 2.78
CA LEU A 52 -0.86 15.48 1.49
C LEU A 52 -1.98 16.51 1.63
N ASP A 53 -1.85 17.63 0.93
CA ASP A 53 -2.91 18.62 0.81
C ASP A 53 -4.07 18.06 -0.03
N GLY A 54 -5.30 18.30 0.40
CA GLY A 54 -6.53 17.82 -0.26
C GLY A 54 -6.63 18.22 -1.73
N LYS A 55 -6.05 19.36 -2.14
CA LYS A 55 -6.03 19.77 -3.56
C LYS A 55 -5.26 18.80 -4.47
N TYR A 56 -4.36 17.99 -3.90
CA TYR A 56 -3.58 17.00 -4.62
C TYR A 56 -4.12 15.57 -4.48
N LEU A 57 -5.19 15.36 -3.70
CA LEU A 57 -5.69 14.02 -3.37
C LEU A 57 -5.93 13.15 -4.61
N TYR A 58 -6.71 13.64 -5.58
CA TYR A 58 -7.01 12.86 -6.80
C TYR A 58 -5.79 12.67 -7.70
N ALA A 59 -4.85 13.60 -7.71
CA ALA A 59 -3.60 13.43 -8.45
C ALA A 59 -2.74 12.33 -7.82
N ALA A 60 -2.63 12.31 -6.50
CA ALA A 60 -1.91 11.29 -5.75
C ALA A 60 -2.57 9.90 -5.89
N ILE A 61 -3.91 9.80 -5.78
CA ILE A 61 -4.63 8.54 -5.97
C ILE A 61 -4.34 7.98 -7.37
N ARG A 62 -4.53 8.78 -8.42
CA ARG A 62 -4.24 8.35 -9.80
C ARG A 62 -2.77 7.96 -9.99
N TYR A 63 -1.85 8.66 -9.33
CA TYR A 63 -0.44 8.31 -9.39
C TYR A 63 -0.18 6.92 -8.79
N VAL A 64 -0.71 6.66 -7.58
CA VAL A 64 -0.54 5.40 -6.86
C VAL A 64 -1.15 4.24 -7.65
N GLU A 65 -2.39 4.40 -8.11
CA GLU A 65 -3.14 3.36 -8.83
C GLU A 65 -2.57 3.02 -10.20
N ARG A 66 -1.84 3.96 -10.83
CA ARG A 66 -1.18 3.73 -12.12
C ARG A 66 0.22 3.14 -11.99
N ASN A 67 0.76 2.97 -10.78
CA ASN A 67 2.10 2.38 -10.61
C ASN A 67 2.21 0.95 -11.16
N PRO A 68 1.24 0.03 -10.97
CA PRO A 68 1.28 -1.29 -11.60
C PRO A 68 1.39 -1.22 -13.13
N VAL A 69 0.66 -0.29 -13.75
CA VAL A 69 0.71 -0.04 -15.21
C VAL A 69 2.08 0.50 -15.62
N ARG A 70 2.60 1.49 -14.89
CA ARG A 70 3.93 2.07 -15.15
C ARG A 70 5.06 1.07 -14.97
N ALA A 71 4.87 0.08 -14.10
CA ALA A 71 5.80 -1.02 -13.87
C ALA A 71 5.63 -2.16 -14.90
N GLY A 72 4.67 -2.08 -15.82
CA GLY A 72 4.42 -3.11 -16.82
C GLY A 72 3.79 -4.40 -16.29
N ILE A 73 3.19 -4.37 -15.09
CA ILE A 73 2.58 -5.56 -14.46
C ILE A 73 1.19 -5.86 -15.04
N VAL A 74 0.44 -4.81 -15.38
CA VAL A 74 -0.90 -4.88 -15.98
C VAL A 74 -1.07 -3.78 -17.02
N GLU A 75 -1.98 -3.96 -17.98
CA GLU A 75 -2.27 -2.95 -19.01
C GLU A 75 -3.15 -1.81 -18.48
N LYS A 76 -4.11 -2.13 -17.59
CA LYS A 76 -5.02 -1.15 -16.98
C LYS A 76 -4.91 -1.19 -15.46
N ALA A 77 -5.16 -0.06 -14.81
CA ALA A 77 -5.00 0.07 -13.36
C ALA A 77 -5.97 -0.85 -12.59
N GLU A 78 -7.22 -0.95 -13.07
CA GLU A 78 -8.27 -1.79 -12.50
C GLU A 78 -8.04 -3.30 -12.61
N ASP A 79 -7.07 -3.73 -13.42
CA ASP A 79 -6.69 -5.13 -13.56
C ASP A 79 -5.71 -5.58 -12.46
N TYR A 80 -5.12 -4.63 -11.71
CA TYR A 80 -4.25 -4.96 -10.58
C TYR A 80 -5.08 -5.23 -9.32
N GLU A 81 -5.21 -6.51 -8.96
CA GLU A 81 -6.08 -6.99 -7.88
C GLU A 81 -5.70 -6.45 -6.49
N PHE A 82 -4.44 -6.08 -6.28
CA PHE A 82 -3.94 -5.56 -4.99
C PHE A 82 -4.00 -4.02 -4.92
N SER A 83 -5.02 -3.39 -5.51
CA SER A 83 -5.25 -1.95 -5.42
C SER A 83 -6.72 -1.55 -5.42
N SER A 84 -6.99 -0.35 -4.91
CA SER A 84 -8.32 0.29 -4.93
C SER A 84 -8.80 0.71 -6.32
N ALA A 85 -7.94 0.63 -7.36
CA ALA A 85 -8.24 1.16 -8.69
C ALA A 85 -9.53 0.56 -9.28
N ARG A 86 -9.72 -0.76 -9.10
CA ARG A 86 -10.92 -1.46 -9.55
C ARG A 86 -12.19 -0.92 -8.87
N ALA A 87 -12.14 -0.72 -7.56
CA ALA A 87 -13.26 -0.19 -6.79
C ALA A 87 -13.62 1.23 -7.27
N HIS A 88 -12.62 2.09 -7.48
CA HIS A 88 -12.82 3.47 -7.97
C HIS A 88 -13.36 3.52 -9.41
N VAL A 89 -12.77 2.76 -10.33
CA VAL A 89 -13.18 2.75 -11.76
C VAL A 89 -14.62 2.25 -11.91
N TYR A 90 -14.96 1.14 -11.26
CA TYR A 90 -16.29 0.55 -11.36
C TYR A 90 -17.30 1.12 -10.37
N LYS A 91 -16.91 2.09 -9.54
CA LYS A 91 -17.72 2.69 -8.47
C LYS A 91 -18.36 1.62 -7.55
N LYS A 92 -17.58 0.60 -7.22
CA LYS A 92 -17.99 -0.49 -6.34
C LYS A 92 -17.30 -0.33 -5.00
N LYS A 93 -17.97 -0.77 -3.94
CA LYS A 93 -17.33 -0.86 -2.63
C LYS A 93 -16.19 -1.88 -2.73
N ASP A 94 -15.02 -1.49 -2.26
CA ASP A 94 -13.93 -2.45 -2.07
C ASP A 94 -14.37 -3.50 -1.04
N ARG A 95 -14.05 -4.76 -1.30
CA ARG A 95 -14.42 -5.89 -0.43
C ARG A 95 -13.35 -6.20 0.60
N LEU A 96 -12.20 -5.52 0.51
CA LEU A 96 -11.14 -5.55 1.52
C LEU A 96 -11.51 -4.72 2.75
#